data_AF-A0A0F7PIZ5-F1
#
_entry.id   AF-A0A0F7PIZ5-F1
#
_cell.length_a   1.000
_cell.length_b   1.000
_cell.length_c   1.000
_cell.angle_alpha   90.00
_cell.angle_beta   90.00
_cell.angle_gamma   90.00
#
_symmetry.space_group_name_H-M   'P 1'
#
loop_
_entity.id
_entity.type
_entity.pdbx_description
1 polymer ?
#
loop_
_entity_poly.entity_id
_entity_poly.type
_entity_poly.pdbx_seq_one_letter_code
_entity_poly.pdbx_strand_id
1 'polypeptide(L)'
;MITLDLPKDLEQLLDRFAKDLGISKEDLALRAIKDRVEDLEDLAIGEAAIANDDGGRIPLADIVAEFSDGSDENGNPLHAAE
;
A
#
# COMPACT_ATOMS: atom_id res chain seq x y z
N MET A 1 4.26 23.46 -8.77
CA MET A 1 2.96 23.59 -9.46
C MET A 1 3.09 22.92 -10.81
N ILE A 2 2.38 21.82 -11.04
CA ILE A 2 2.32 21.13 -12.33
C ILE A 2 1.00 21.56 -12.99
N THR A 3 1.01 21.83 -14.29
CA THR A 3 -0.21 22.09 -15.06
C THR A 3 -0.51 20.86 -15.90
N LEU A 4 -1.74 20.35 -15.80
CA LEU A 4 -2.22 19.21 -16.56
C LEU A 4 -3.23 19.71 -17.59
N ASP A 5 -3.02 19.34 -18.85
CA ASP A 5 -4.02 19.56 -19.89
C ASP A 5 -4.94 18.32 -19.93
N LEU A 6 -6.19 18.51 -19.51
CA LEU A 6 -7.15 17.42 -19.37
C LEU A 6 -8.18 17.50 -20.50
N PRO A 7 -8.56 16.35 -21.09
CA PRO A 7 -9.75 16.26 -21.91
C PRO A 7 -10.99 16.79 -21.17
N LYS A 8 -11.90 17.47 -21.89
CA LYS A 8 -13.08 18.14 -21.29
C LYS A 8 -13.98 17.20 -20.50
N ASP A 9 -14.14 15.98 -20.99
CA ASP A 9 -14.91 14.92 -20.34
C ASP A 9 -14.28 14.51 -19.00
N LEU A 10 -12.94 14.40 -18.95
CA LEU A 10 -12.22 14.09 -17.73
C LEU A 10 -12.28 15.23 -16.71
N GLU A 11 -12.18 16.50 -17.17
CA GLU A 11 -12.34 17.66 -16.30
C GLU A 11 -13.75 17.70 -15.67
N GLN A 12 -14.80 17.45 -16.46
CA GLN A 12 -16.18 17.36 -15.95
C GLN A 12 -16.36 16.22 -14.95
N LEU A 13 -15.73 15.07 -15.21
CA LEU A 13 -15.79 13.93 -14.33
C LEU A 13 -15.13 14.24 -12.97
N LEU A 14 -13.95 14.86 -13.01
CA LEU A 14 -13.21 15.27 -11.83
C LEU A 14 -14.00 16.30 -11.01
N ASP A 15 -14.58 17.31 -11.67
CA ASP A 15 -15.41 18.33 -11.01
C ASP A 15 -16.67 17.73 -10.36
N ARG A 16 -17.33 16.78 -11.03
CA ARG A 16 -18.49 16.08 -10.46
C ARG A 16 -18.12 15.32 -9.19
N PHE A 17 -17.08 14.49 -9.24
CA PHE A 17 -16.66 13.70 -8.08
C PHE A 17 -16.12 14.57 -6.95
N ALA A 18 -15.41 15.65 -7.25
CA ALA A 18 -14.95 16.60 -6.25
C ALA A 18 -16.13 17.22 -5.48
N LYS A 19 -17.20 17.60 -6.20
CA LYS A 19 -18.45 18.10 -5.59
C LYS A 19 -19.14 17.06 -4.73
N ASP A 20 -19.28 15.83 -5.22
CA ASP A 20 -19.92 14.74 -4.48
C ASP A 20 -19.18 14.42 -3.17
N LEU A 21 -17.85 14.57 -3.17
CA LEU A 21 -16.98 14.34 -2.02
C LEU A 21 -16.77 15.59 -1.14
N GLY A 22 -17.23 16.76 -1.56
CA GLY A 22 -17.06 18.01 -0.83
C GLY A 22 -15.61 18.52 -0.76
N ILE A 23 -14.77 18.17 -1.73
CA ILE A 23 -13.35 18.58 -1.79
C ILE A 23 -13.04 19.36 -3.07
N SER A 24 -11.86 19.99 -3.15
CA SER A 24 -11.44 20.65 -4.38
C SER A 24 -11.05 19.64 -5.47
N LYS A 25 -11.16 20.05 -6.74
CA LYS A 25 -10.75 19.22 -7.87
C LYS A 25 -9.23 18.97 -7.85
N GLU A 26 -8.46 19.94 -7.40
CA GLU A 26 -7.01 19.86 -7.24
C GLU A 26 -6.63 18.81 -6.18
N ASP A 27 -7.30 18.81 -5.03
CA ASP A 27 -7.07 17.83 -3.96
C ASP A 27 -7.44 16.42 -4.41
N LEU A 28 -8.58 16.28 -5.12
CA LEU A 28 -9.00 15.00 -5.67
C LEU A 28 -7.99 14.47 -6.70
N ALA A 29 -7.52 15.32 -7.60
CA ALA A 29 -6.52 14.95 -8.61
C ALA A 29 -5.19 14.56 -7.95
N LEU A 30 -4.73 15.34 -6.97
CA LEU A 30 -3.49 15.05 -6.25
C LEU A 30 -3.57 13.71 -5.52
N ARG A 31 -4.69 13.45 -4.84
CA ARG A 31 -4.94 12.17 -4.17
C ARG A 31 -4.93 11.01 -5.16
N ALA A 32 -5.67 11.12 -6.26
CA ALA A 32 -5.74 10.06 -7.27
C ALA A 32 -4.36 9.76 -7.89
N ILE A 33 -3.55 10.78 -8.14
CA ILE A 33 -2.17 10.61 -8.62
C ILE A 33 -1.31 9.93 -7.57
N LYS A 34 -1.39 10.37 -6.31
CA LYS A 34 -0.64 9.78 -5.20
C LYS A 34 -0.97 8.30 -5.03
N ASP A 35 -2.25 7.97 -4.89
CA ASP A 35 -2.73 6.60 -4.70
C ASP A 35 -2.24 5.71 -5.88
N ARG A 36 -2.29 6.23 -7.11
CA ARG A 36 -1.80 5.49 -8.28
C ARG A 36 -0.29 5.29 -8.29
N VAL A 37 0.49 6.24 -7.79
CA VAL A 37 1.95 6.09 -7.69
C VAL A 37 2.31 5.05 -6.64
N GLU A 38 1.64 5.06 -5.49
CA GLU A 38 1.82 4.06 -4.42
C GLU A 38 1.47 2.65 -4.93
N ASP A 39 0.34 2.48 -5.65
CA ASP A 39 -0.01 1.19 -6.28
C ASP A 39 1.08 0.67 -7.23
N LEU A 40 1.73 1.56 -7.99
CA LEU A 40 2.78 1.19 -8.94
C LEU A 40 4.08 0.81 -8.22
N GLU A 41 4.38 1.46 -7.10
CA GLU A 41 5.53 1.12 -6.26
C GLU A 41 5.32 -0.25 -5.60
N ASP A 42 4.15 -0.50 -5.03
CA ASP A 42 3.79 -1.79 -4.44
C ASP A 42 3.86 -2.93 -5.47
N LEU A 43 3.36 -2.69 -6.68
CA LEU A 43 3.46 -3.65 -7.77
C LEU A 43 4.92 -3.94 -8.13
N ALA A 44 5.75 -2.92 -8.26
CA ALA A 44 7.16 -3.08 -8.58
C ALA A 44 7.93 -3.84 -7.48
N ILE A 45 7.62 -3.59 -6.20
CA ILE A 45 8.18 -4.33 -5.06
C ILE A 45 7.76 -5.80 -5.13
N GLY A 46 6.48 -6.06 -5.38
CA GLY A 46 5.97 -7.43 -5.54
C GLY A 46 6.63 -8.18 -6.69
N GLU A 47 6.75 -7.54 -7.85
CA GLU A 47 7.43 -8.10 -9.02
C GLU A 47 8.91 -8.38 -8.75
N ALA A 48 9.60 -7.47 -8.06
CA ALA A 48 10.99 -7.65 -7.66
C ALA A 48 11.16 -8.80 -6.65
N ALA A 49 10.24 -8.93 -5.69
CA ALA A 49 10.25 -10.04 -4.74
C ALA A 49 10.07 -11.39 -5.44
N ILE A 50 9.13 -11.47 -6.40
CA ILE A 50 8.92 -12.68 -7.21
C ILE A 50 10.14 -12.98 -8.08
N ALA A 51 10.73 -11.96 -8.72
CA ALA A 51 11.90 -12.14 -9.59
C ALA A 51 13.14 -12.64 -8.82
N ASN A 52 13.24 -12.32 -7.53
CA ASN A 52 14.33 -12.74 -6.66
C ASN A 52 13.97 -13.96 -5.78
N ASP A 53 12.78 -14.53 -5.91
CA ASP A 53 12.38 -15.76 -5.19
C ASP A 53 13.21 -16.94 -5.72
N ASP A 54 14.02 -17.54 -4.84
CA ASP A 54 14.83 -18.73 -5.15
C ASP A 54 14.01 -20.03 -5.13
N GLY A 55 12.70 -19.94 -4.85
CA GLY A 55 11.80 -21.08 -4.75
C GLY A 55 11.91 -21.82 -3.42
N GLY A 56 12.77 -21.37 -2.50
CA GLY A 56 12.91 -21.92 -1.17
C GLY A 56 11.61 -21.78 -0.38
N ARG A 57 11.23 -22.85 0.33
CA ARG A 57 10.02 -22.85 1.16
C ARG A 57 10.39 -23.35 2.54
N ILE A 58 9.91 -22.63 3.56
CA ILE A 58 10.12 -22.97 4.97
C ILE A 58 8.77 -23.46 5.53
N PRO A 59 8.71 -24.61 6.22
CA PRO A 59 7.49 -25.04 6.90
C PRO A 59 7.01 -23.98 7.89
N LEU A 60 5.70 -23.72 7.91
CA LEU A 60 5.12 -22.73 8.83
C LEU A 60 5.41 -23.06 10.31
N ALA A 61 5.46 -24.35 10.66
CA ALA A 61 5.79 -24.80 12.01
C ALA A 61 7.18 -24.33 12.46
N ASP A 62 8.15 -24.27 11.54
CA ASP A 62 9.53 -23.87 11.86
C ASP A 62 9.61 -22.35 12.09
N ILE A 63 8.89 -21.55 11.29
CA ILE A 63 8.75 -20.09 11.50
C ILE A 63 8.03 -19.81 12.82
N VAL A 64 6.93 -20.50 13.10
CA VAL A 64 6.20 -20.32 14.37
C VAL A 64 7.10 -20.66 15.55
N ALA A 65 7.86 -21.76 15.49
CA ALA A 65 8.81 -22.10 16.53
C ALA A 65 9.91 -21.04 16.71
N GLU A 66 10.47 -20.51 15.61
CA GLU A 66 11.50 -19.46 15.62
C GLU A 66 11.02 -18.17 16.30
N PHE A 67 9.77 -17.76 16.07
CA PHE A 67 9.23 -16.49 16.58
C PHE A 67 8.36 -16.62 17.83
N SER A 68 8.00 -17.84 18.26
CA SER A 68 7.17 -18.10 19.44
C SER A 68 7.83 -17.76 20.79
N ASP A 69 9.15 -17.66 20.83
CA ASP A 69 9.91 -17.33 22.05
C ASP A 69 10.23 -15.82 22.16
N GLY A 70 9.58 -15.00 21.31
CA GLY A 70 9.81 -13.57 21.24
C GLY A 70 9.20 -12.81 22.41
N SER A 71 10.00 -11.93 23.03
CA SER A 71 9.49 -10.82 23.81
C SER A 71 9.20 -9.62 22.89
N ASP A 72 8.18 -8.82 23.20
CA ASP A 72 7.94 -7.53 22.54
C ASP A 72 9.12 -6.56 22.77
N GLU A 73 9.08 -5.40 22.12
CA GLU A 73 10.07 -4.30 22.28
C GLU A 73 10.24 -3.79 23.73
N ASN A 74 9.34 -4.19 24.64
CA ASN A 74 9.33 -3.87 26.06
C ASN A 74 9.74 -5.06 26.94
N GLY A 75 10.14 -6.19 26.35
CA GLY A 75 10.57 -7.39 27.07
C GLY A 75 9.42 -8.27 27.58
N ASN A 76 8.17 -8.04 27.17
CA ASN A 76 7.04 -8.88 27.55
C ASN A 76 6.95 -10.11 26.63
N PRO A 77 6.78 -11.33 27.17
CA PRO A 77 6.59 -12.51 26.33
C PRO A 77 5.33 -12.35 25.47
N LEU A 78 5.44 -12.63 24.17
CA LEU A 78 4.31 -12.59 23.22
C LEU A 78 3.28 -13.72 23.47
N HIS A 79 3.56 -14.63 24.41
CA HIS A 79 2.65 -15.66 24.89
C HIS A 79 2.52 -15.66 26.43
N ALA A 80 1.36 -15.22 26.91
CA ALA A 80 0.80 -15.64 28.20
C ALA A 80 -0.56 -16.29 27.94
N ALA A 81 -0.73 -17.51 28.47
CA ALA A 81 -1.85 -18.46 28.28
C ALA A 81 -1.79 -19.24 26.95
N GLU A 82 -1.83 -20.58 26.94
CA GLU A 82 -2.36 -21.55 27.92
C GLU A 82 -1.34 -22.61 28.37
#